data_AF-A0A1U6GPI8-F1
#
_entry.id   AF-A0A1U6GPI8-F1
#
_cell.length_a   1.000
_cell.length_b   1.000
_cell.length_c   1.000
_cell.angle_alpha   90.00
_cell.angle_beta   90.00
_cell.angle_gamma   90.00
#
_symmetry.space_group_name_H-M   'P 1'
#
loop_
_entity.id
_entity.type
_entity.pdbx_description
1 polymer ?
#
loop_
_entity_poly.entity_id
_entity_poly.type
_entity_poly.pdbx_seq_one_letter_code
_entity_poly.pdbx_strand_id
1 'polypeptide(L)'
;MPQVSASSHKRPRKLWWLIGLILFALFAVLQMPAAWLLEKYAPESPYVQHVSGNLWQGSAIWQIPLSSTPLTGAAEWSWQPWYLLLGKLGAEVSINSEPTRLNGQVKVGLGSWEVNDMSGKIAPETLASVVDWQLPNTPIQVNNVSLKRQSDSSAADKDSGENLSGFSQADGQLTWVGGEVGYPSGGKVFYITIPALRAELSAEQKNNKKLLHINLVNNQDKRLGDLYIDGDNMLDVSLTQRLLENMPEYKGQAPQDTPVVSVRQPLMNGLGAR
;
A
#
# COMPACT_ATOMS: atom_id res chain seq x y z
N MET A 1 -61.00 39.23 21.22
CA MET A 1 -60.18 38.22 21.90
C MET A 1 -59.43 37.43 20.84
N PRO A 2 -58.08 37.35 20.89
CA PRO A 2 -57.30 36.72 19.82
C PRO A 2 -57.29 35.20 19.97
N GLN A 3 -57.48 34.50 18.86
CA GLN A 3 -57.34 33.04 18.75
C GLN A 3 -55.84 32.69 18.74
N VAL A 4 -55.40 31.94 19.74
CA VAL A 4 -54.04 31.39 19.81
C VAL A 4 -53.99 30.07 19.04
N SER A 5 -53.09 30.05 18.06
CA SER A 5 -52.37 28.96 17.40
C SER A 5 -52.64 27.51 17.85
N ALA A 6 -52.79 26.62 16.86
CA ALA A 6 -52.34 25.23 16.97
C ALA A 6 -51.69 24.77 15.65
N SER A 7 -50.38 25.01 15.51
CA SER A 7 -49.58 24.38 14.47
C SER A 7 -49.40 22.89 14.84
N SER A 8 -50.05 22.01 14.07
CA SER A 8 -49.98 20.57 14.25
C SER A 8 -48.57 20.06 13.90
N HIS A 9 -47.72 19.93 14.93
CA HIS A 9 -46.42 19.26 14.83
C HIS A 9 -46.64 17.77 14.58
N LYS A 10 -46.66 17.34 13.30
CA LYS A 10 -46.46 15.93 12.94
C LYS A 10 -45.06 15.50 13.42
N ARG A 11 -44.99 14.95 14.63
CA ARG A 11 -43.74 14.43 15.22
C ARG A 11 -43.12 13.40 14.25
N PRO A 12 -41.83 13.51 13.89
CA PRO A 12 -41.15 12.62 12.96
C PRO A 12 -40.84 11.23 13.57
N ARG A 13 -41.85 10.55 14.14
CA ARG A 13 -41.68 9.32 14.94
C ARG A 13 -41.08 8.16 14.14
N LYS A 14 -41.46 8.01 12.87
CA LYS A 14 -40.92 6.94 11.99
C LYS A 14 -39.46 7.19 11.58
N LEU A 15 -39.08 8.45 11.38
CA LEU A 15 -37.70 8.82 11.03
C LEU A 15 -36.75 8.53 12.20
N TRP A 16 -37.16 8.84 13.43
CA TRP A 16 -36.37 8.52 14.63
C TRP A 16 -36.21 7.02 14.88
N TRP A 17 -37.22 6.20 14.56
CA TRP A 17 -37.10 4.74 14.62
C TRP A 17 -36.14 4.19 13.56
N LEU A 18 -36.17 4.73 12.34
CA LEU A 18 -35.23 4.35 11.28
C LEU A 18 -33.78 4.72 11.67
N ILE A 19 -33.57 5.93 12.18
CA ILE A 19 -32.27 6.39 12.70
C ILE A 19 -31.80 5.47 13.84
N GLY A 20 -32.68 5.16 14.80
CA GLY A 20 -32.37 4.27 15.91
C GLY A 20 -31.99 2.87 15.44
N LEU A 21 -32.69 2.32 14.44
CA LEU A 21 -32.40 1.00 13.87
C LEU A 21 -31.06 0.99 13.11
N ILE A 22 -30.77 2.04 12.32
CA ILE A 22 -29.48 2.18 11.64
C ILE A 22 -28.35 2.30 12.67
N LEU A 23 -28.52 3.13 13.70
CA LEU A 23 -27.52 3.31 14.74
C LEU A 23 -27.30 2.02 15.53
N PHE A 24 -28.38 1.30 15.85
CA PHE A 24 -28.32 -0.01 16.51
C PHE A 24 -27.57 -1.04 15.65
N ALA A 25 -27.91 -1.16 14.37
CA ALA A 25 -27.23 -2.05 13.43
C ALA A 25 -25.74 -1.70 13.31
N LEU A 26 -25.42 -0.41 13.25
CA LEU A 26 -24.04 0.07 13.24
C LEU A 26 -23.30 -0.36 14.51
N PHE A 27 -23.84 -0.08 15.70
CA PHE A 27 -23.23 -0.50 16.97
C PHE A 27 -23.10 -2.02 17.10
N ALA A 28 -24.08 -2.78 16.60
CA ALA A 28 -24.03 -4.23 16.59
C ALA A 28 -22.86 -4.75 15.74
N VAL A 29 -22.66 -4.19 14.54
CA VAL A 29 -21.51 -4.54 13.69
C VAL A 29 -20.20 -4.13 14.36
N LEU A 30 -20.15 -2.98 15.02
CA LEU A 30 -18.93 -2.48 15.67
C LEU A 30 -18.50 -3.28 16.90
N GLN A 31 -19.44 -3.91 17.60
CA GLN A 31 -19.14 -4.81 18.71
C GLN A 31 -18.74 -6.22 18.25
N MET A 32 -18.77 -6.51 16.95
CA MET A 32 -18.36 -7.82 16.46
C MET A 32 -16.86 -8.05 16.72
N PRO A 33 -16.49 -9.21 17.27
CA PRO A 33 -15.09 -9.60 17.39
C PRO A 33 -14.43 -9.62 16.02
N ALA A 34 -13.22 -9.06 15.90
CA ALA A 34 -12.52 -9.02 14.63
C ALA A 34 -12.22 -10.42 14.07
N ALA A 35 -12.06 -11.41 14.97
CA ALA A 35 -11.89 -12.82 14.62
C ALA A 35 -13.04 -13.38 13.78
N TRP A 36 -14.27 -12.93 14.00
CA TRP A 36 -15.44 -13.38 13.23
C TRP A 36 -15.34 -12.98 11.76
N LEU A 37 -14.79 -11.79 11.48
CA LEU A 37 -14.61 -11.31 10.10
C LEU A 37 -13.56 -12.16 9.37
N LEU A 38 -12.49 -12.53 10.06
CA LEU A 38 -11.46 -13.41 9.50
C LEU A 38 -12.04 -14.79 9.18
N GLU A 39 -12.80 -15.39 10.10
CA GLU A 39 -13.44 -16.69 9.88
C GLU A 39 -14.46 -16.64 8.73
N LYS A 40 -15.17 -15.53 8.55
CA LYS A 40 -16.19 -15.40 7.50
C LYS A 40 -15.61 -15.18 6.10
N TYR A 41 -14.57 -14.34 6.00
CA TYR A 41 -14.03 -13.90 4.70
C TYR A 41 -12.72 -14.59 4.32
N ALA A 42 -12.00 -15.14 5.29
CA ALA A 42 -10.74 -15.85 5.08
C ALA A 42 -10.58 -17.05 6.06
N PRO A 43 -11.55 -18.00 6.09
CA PRO A 43 -11.62 -19.10 7.06
C PRO A 43 -10.37 -19.97 7.13
N GLU A 44 -9.65 -20.10 6.01
CA GLU A 44 -8.46 -20.95 5.89
C GLU A 44 -7.17 -20.15 5.71
N SER A 45 -7.13 -18.87 6.11
CA SER A 45 -5.93 -18.05 5.92
C SER A 45 -4.78 -18.56 6.80
N PRO A 46 -3.71 -19.16 6.24
CA PRO A 46 -2.55 -19.55 7.04
C PRO A 46 -1.74 -18.33 7.49
N TYR A 47 -2.10 -17.15 6.98
CA TYR A 47 -1.32 -15.92 7.11
C TYR A 47 -1.60 -15.14 8.38
N VAL A 48 -2.73 -15.41 9.06
CA VAL A 48 -3.14 -14.67 10.26
C VAL A 48 -3.35 -15.68 11.38
N GLN A 49 -2.52 -15.61 12.42
CA GLN A 49 -2.52 -16.61 13.48
C GLN A 49 -3.39 -16.24 14.66
N HIS A 50 -3.36 -14.97 15.03
CA HIS A 50 -4.08 -14.48 16.19
C HIS A 50 -4.71 -13.14 15.88
N VAL A 51 -6.01 -13.01 16.14
CA VAL A 51 -6.75 -11.76 16.02
C VAL A 51 -7.38 -11.48 17.37
N SER A 52 -7.11 -10.31 17.92
CA SER A 52 -7.63 -9.85 19.20
C SER A 52 -8.36 -8.53 19.05
N GLY A 53 -9.33 -8.28 19.92
CA GLY A 53 -10.14 -7.07 19.93
C GLY A 53 -11.37 -7.14 19.02
N ASN A 54 -11.88 -5.96 18.66
CA ASN A 54 -13.07 -5.78 17.84
C ASN A 54 -12.74 -5.01 16.55
N LEU A 55 -13.75 -4.79 15.70
CA LEU A 55 -13.55 -4.03 14.45
C LEU A 55 -13.12 -2.57 14.69
N TRP A 56 -13.34 -2.02 15.88
CA TRP A 56 -12.96 -0.67 16.24
C TRP A 56 -11.48 -0.55 16.60
N GLN A 57 -11.03 -1.38 17.53
CA GLN A 57 -9.66 -1.44 18.02
C GLN A 57 -9.27 -2.90 18.20
N GLY A 58 -8.23 -3.29 17.51
CA GLY A 58 -7.75 -4.66 17.56
C GLY A 58 -6.31 -4.79 17.11
N SER A 59 -5.81 -5.99 17.25
CA SER A 59 -4.49 -6.38 16.81
C SER A 59 -4.54 -7.74 16.14
N ALA A 60 -3.69 -7.93 15.14
CA ALA A 60 -3.54 -9.19 14.44
C ALA A 60 -2.07 -9.54 14.33
N ILE A 61 -1.73 -10.78 14.69
CA ILE A 61 -0.44 -11.36 14.42
C ILE A 61 -0.55 -12.10 13.10
N TRP A 62 0.32 -11.74 12.17
CA TRP A 62 0.40 -12.33 10.85
C TRP A 62 1.73 -13.05 10.67
N GLN A 63 1.72 -14.12 9.89
CA GLN A 63 2.88 -14.89 9.49
C GLN A 63 2.73 -15.28 8.03
N ILE A 64 3.57 -14.72 7.16
CA ILE A 64 3.59 -15.10 5.76
C ILE A 64 4.70 -16.15 5.58
N PRO A 65 4.35 -17.41 5.23
CA PRO A 65 5.34 -18.40 4.86
C PRO A 65 5.99 -17.96 3.54
N LEU A 66 7.25 -17.54 3.61
CA LEU A 66 8.10 -17.24 2.46
C LEU A 66 9.17 -18.33 2.34
N SER A 67 9.72 -18.50 1.15
CA SER A 67 10.62 -19.63 0.82
C SER A 67 11.91 -19.68 1.65
N SER A 68 12.38 -18.55 2.18
CA SER A 68 13.60 -18.45 3.00
C SER A 68 13.29 -18.48 4.50
N THR A 69 12.54 -17.48 4.98
CA THR A 69 12.19 -17.29 6.39
C THR A 69 10.75 -16.81 6.50
N PRO A 70 9.92 -17.38 7.39
CA PRO A 70 8.56 -16.87 7.59
C PRO A 70 8.60 -15.43 8.09
N LEU A 71 7.93 -14.52 7.39
CA LEU A 71 7.84 -13.13 7.82
C LEU A 71 6.71 -13.01 8.84
N THR A 72 7.06 -12.70 10.09
CA THR A 72 6.10 -12.51 11.17
C THR A 72 5.98 -11.04 11.56
N GLY A 73 4.78 -10.60 11.88
CA GLY A 73 4.55 -9.25 12.40
C GLY A 73 3.23 -9.12 13.13
N ALA A 74 3.04 -7.95 13.74
CA ALA A 74 1.81 -7.51 14.34
C ALA A 74 1.29 -6.29 13.57
N ALA A 75 -0.02 -6.26 13.34
CA ALA A 75 -0.73 -5.10 12.86
C ALA A 75 -1.72 -4.67 13.93
N GLU A 76 -1.68 -3.41 14.33
CA GLU A 76 -2.67 -2.80 15.21
C GLU A 76 -3.50 -1.83 14.39
N TRP A 77 -4.81 -1.79 14.64
CA TRP A 77 -5.70 -0.84 13.98
C TRP A 77 -6.60 -0.11 14.96
N SER A 78 -6.91 1.13 14.63
CA SER A 78 -7.96 1.93 15.26
C SER A 78 -8.83 2.58 14.19
N TRP A 79 -10.09 2.17 14.13
CA TRP A 79 -11.06 2.67 13.16
C TRP A 79 -11.43 4.14 13.43
N GLN A 80 -11.70 4.87 12.35
CA GLN A 80 -12.00 6.29 12.32
C GLN A 80 -13.42 6.47 11.74
N PRO A 81 -14.47 6.56 12.60
CA PRO A 81 -15.87 6.43 12.17
C PRO A 81 -16.36 7.57 11.29
N TRP A 82 -15.74 8.74 11.42
CA TRP A 82 -16.14 9.91 10.66
C TRP A 82 -15.98 9.69 9.15
N TYR A 83 -15.10 8.78 8.72
CA TYR A 83 -14.98 8.42 7.30
C TYR A 83 -16.23 7.73 6.74
N LEU A 84 -17.09 7.14 7.59
CA LEU A 84 -18.39 6.62 7.14
C LEU A 84 -19.28 7.72 6.59
N LEU A 85 -19.16 8.94 7.10
CA LEU A 85 -19.89 10.10 6.59
C LEU A 85 -19.48 10.41 5.13
N LEU A 86 -18.27 10.00 4.73
CA LEU A 86 -17.77 10.09 3.36
C LEU A 86 -17.98 8.78 2.57
N GLY A 87 -18.73 7.81 3.09
CA GLY A 87 -18.95 6.52 2.45
C GLY A 87 -17.71 5.63 2.41
N LYS A 88 -16.76 5.83 3.34
CA LYS A 88 -15.49 5.08 3.43
C LYS A 88 -15.30 4.46 4.81
N LEU A 89 -14.57 3.36 4.87
CA LEU A 89 -14.07 2.76 6.10
C LEU A 89 -12.61 3.17 6.25
N GLY A 90 -12.29 4.06 7.20
CA GLY A 90 -10.92 4.50 7.47
C GLY A 90 -10.41 3.98 8.81
N ALA A 91 -9.17 3.50 8.88
CA ALA A 91 -8.52 3.11 10.11
C ALA A 91 -7.06 3.60 10.13
N GLU A 92 -6.61 4.01 11.31
CA GLU A 92 -5.19 4.17 11.58
C GLU A 92 -4.58 2.79 11.80
N VAL A 93 -3.46 2.51 11.17
CA VAL A 93 -2.81 1.20 11.16
C VAL A 93 -1.34 1.37 11.53
N SER A 94 -0.90 0.59 12.52
CA SER A 94 0.51 0.44 12.88
C SER A 94 0.96 -0.99 12.59
N ILE A 95 1.96 -1.13 11.73
CA ILE A 95 2.56 -2.41 11.36
C ILE A 95 3.93 -2.49 12.04
N ASN A 96 4.13 -3.54 12.82
CA ASN A 96 5.38 -3.83 13.53
C ASN A 96 5.85 -5.24 13.18
N SER A 97 7.04 -5.39 12.59
CA SER A 97 7.63 -6.70 12.27
C SER A 97 9.12 -6.64 12.60
N GLU A 98 9.55 -7.31 13.67
CA GLU A 98 10.91 -7.30 14.25
C GLU A 98 11.59 -5.91 14.26
N PRO A 99 12.33 -5.40 13.24
CA PRO A 99 12.85 -4.02 13.22
C PRO A 99 12.05 -3.04 12.34
N THR A 100 11.10 -3.52 11.54
CA THR A 100 10.21 -2.73 10.68
C THR A 100 9.08 -2.13 11.48
N ARG A 101 8.87 -0.82 11.32
CA ARG A 101 7.74 -0.09 11.91
C ARG A 101 7.17 0.85 10.87
N LEU A 102 5.89 0.74 10.60
CA LEU A 102 5.16 1.59 9.67
C LEU A 102 3.86 2.06 10.34
N ASN A 103 3.58 3.34 10.25
CA ASN A 103 2.35 3.94 10.76
C ASN A 103 1.69 4.75 9.66
N GLY A 104 0.38 4.62 9.51
CA GLY A 104 -0.36 5.39 8.52
C GLY A 104 -1.86 5.18 8.64
N GLN A 105 -2.60 5.73 7.69
CA GLN A 105 -4.06 5.59 7.63
C GLN A 105 -4.46 4.83 6.37
N VAL A 106 -5.26 3.79 6.53
CA VAL A 106 -5.84 3.03 5.42
C VAL A 106 -7.32 3.35 5.32
N LYS A 107 -7.81 3.63 4.11
CA LYS A 107 -9.23 3.87 3.85
C LYS A 107 -9.69 2.98 2.70
N VAL A 108 -10.85 2.37 2.86
CA VAL A 108 -11.46 1.52 1.85
C VAL A 108 -12.85 2.05 1.56
N GLY A 109 -13.15 2.32 0.29
CA GLY A 109 -14.46 2.73 -0.19
C GLY A 109 -14.98 1.76 -1.25
N LEU A 110 -16.17 2.05 -1.78
CA LEU A 110 -16.73 1.29 -2.89
C LEU A 110 -15.84 1.46 -4.13
N GLY A 111 -15.09 0.43 -4.50
CA GLY A 111 -14.21 0.43 -5.67
C GLY A 111 -12.96 1.31 -5.53
N SER A 112 -12.55 1.69 -4.32
CA SER A 112 -11.28 2.42 -4.11
C SER A 112 -10.63 2.06 -2.78
N TRP A 113 -9.30 2.14 -2.74
CA TRP A 113 -8.55 2.10 -1.50
C TRP A 113 -7.52 3.21 -1.48
N GLU A 114 -7.23 3.71 -0.29
CA GLU A 114 -6.35 4.83 -0.03
C GLU A 114 -5.45 4.48 1.14
N VAL A 115 -4.16 4.79 1.01
CA VAL A 115 -3.19 4.84 2.11
C VAL A 115 -2.78 6.29 2.24
N ASN A 116 -2.76 6.84 3.45
CA ASN A 116 -2.36 8.23 3.67
C ASN A 116 -1.30 8.29 4.77
N ASP A 117 -0.34 9.18 4.58
CA ASP A 117 0.68 9.57 5.55
C ASP A 117 1.50 8.39 6.09
N MET A 118 1.68 7.33 5.29
CA MET A 118 2.43 6.16 5.70
C MET A 118 3.90 6.53 5.92
N SER A 119 4.38 6.34 7.14
CA SER A 119 5.72 6.73 7.55
C SER A 119 6.35 5.70 8.47
N GLY A 120 7.68 5.61 8.43
CA GLY A 120 8.42 4.71 9.29
C GLY A 120 9.68 4.16 8.64
N LYS A 121 10.06 2.93 8.98
CA LYS A 121 11.27 2.28 8.49
C LYS A 121 10.99 0.83 8.16
N ILE A 122 11.50 0.40 7.01
CA ILE A 122 11.51 -0.99 6.57
C ILE A 122 12.93 -1.52 6.78
N ALA A 123 13.04 -2.55 7.60
CA ALA A 123 14.31 -3.16 7.94
C ALA A 123 14.78 -4.12 6.84
N PRO A 124 16.09 -4.25 6.63
CA PRO A 124 16.65 -5.13 5.60
C PRO A 124 16.25 -6.60 5.79
N GLU A 125 16.02 -7.04 7.03
CA GLU A 125 15.57 -8.40 7.36
C GLU A 125 14.17 -8.67 6.79
N THR A 126 13.27 -7.68 6.82
CA THR A 126 11.94 -7.77 6.20
C THR A 126 12.03 -7.82 4.68
N LEU A 127 13.02 -7.16 4.07
CA LEU A 127 13.23 -7.24 2.62
C LEU A 127 13.84 -8.59 2.21
N ALA A 128 14.77 -9.12 3.01
CA ALA A 128 15.42 -10.41 2.79
C ALA A 128 14.46 -11.61 2.92
N SER A 129 13.31 -11.46 3.59
CA SER A 129 12.28 -12.50 3.57
C SER A 129 11.57 -12.58 2.21
N VAL A 130 11.55 -11.49 1.44
CA VAL A 130 10.86 -11.40 0.14
C VAL A 130 11.80 -11.76 -1.02
N VAL A 131 13.06 -11.35 -0.95
CA VAL A 131 14.07 -11.60 -1.98
C VAL A 131 15.27 -12.32 -1.38
N ASP A 132 15.83 -13.28 -2.12
CA ASP A 132 17.04 -14.03 -1.73
C ASP A 132 18.32 -13.22 -2.02
N TRP A 133 18.35 -11.96 -1.61
CA TRP A 133 19.46 -11.05 -1.85
C TRP A 133 20.23 -10.78 -0.56
N GLN A 134 21.55 -10.60 -0.68
CA GLN A 134 22.40 -10.11 0.40
C GLN A 134 22.25 -8.60 0.47
N LEU A 135 21.39 -8.13 1.37
CA LEU A 135 21.09 -6.72 1.54
C LEU A 135 22.03 -6.09 2.59
N PRO A 136 22.44 -4.82 2.42
CA PRO A 136 23.18 -4.11 3.44
C PRO A 136 22.30 -3.90 4.68
N ASN A 137 22.93 -3.80 5.86
CA ASN A 137 22.24 -3.56 7.12
C ASN A 137 21.79 -2.09 7.27
N THR A 138 21.01 -1.61 6.30
CA THR A 138 20.56 -0.22 6.22
C THR A 138 19.06 -0.19 5.91
N PRO A 139 18.22 0.37 6.81
CA PRO A 139 16.78 0.40 6.61
C PRO A 139 16.38 1.41 5.54
N ILE A 140 15.27 1.13 4.85
CA ILE A 140 14.60 2.08 3.98
C ILE A 140 13.69 2.94 4.85
N GLN A 141 13.82 4.27 4.79
CA GLN A 141 12.90 5.18 5.47
C GLN A 141 11.74 5.49 4.54
N VAL A 142 10.54 5.46 5.10
CA VAL A 142 9.29 5.78 4.40
C VAL A 142 8.78 7.09 4.98
N ASN A 143 8.56 8.09 4.14
CA ASN A 143 8.19 9.44 4.55
C ASN A 143 6.90 9.87 3.83
N ASN A 144 5.81 9.96 4.60
CA ASN A 144 4.53 10.52 4.19
C ASN A 144 3.96 9.92 2.89
N VAL A 145 4.14 8.61 2.70
CA VAL A 145 3.65 7.94 1.49
C VAL A 145 2.12 7.90 1.51
N SER A 146 1.52 8.51 0.49
CA SER A 146 0.09 8.57 0.28
C SER A 146 -0.25 8.04 -1.10
N LEU A 147 -1.15 7.06 -1.18
CA LEU A 147 -1.55 6.37 -2.40
C LEU A 147 -3.07 6.29 -2.45
N LYS A 148 -3.65 6.52 -3.63
CA LYS A 148 -5.07 6.27 -3.91
C LYS A 148 -5.19 5.46 -5.18
N ARG A 149 -5.83 4.30 -5.07
CA ARG A 149 -6.16 3.46 -6.21
C ARG A 149 -7.66 3.38 -6.39
N GLN A 150 -8.10 3.54 -7.63
CA GLN A 150 -9.49 3.41 -8.04
C GLN A 150 -9.64 2.18 -8.95
N SER A 151 -10.74 1.46 -8.80
CA SER A 151 -11.16 0.37 -9.66
C SER A 151 -12.21 0.88 -10.66
N ASP A 152 -12.27 0.25 -11.84
CA ASP A 152 -13.24 0.55 -12.90
C ASP A 152 -14.71 0.36 -12.47
N SER A 153 -14.95 -0.30 -11.34
CA SER A 153 -16.31 -0.52 -10.81
C SER A 153 -16.94 0.71 -10.15
N SER A 154 -16.25 1.86 -10.11
CA SER A 154 -16.81 3.14 -9.65
C SER A 154 -17.97 3.55 -10.56
N ALA A 155 -19.19 3.60 -10.01
CA ALA A 155 -20.43 3.87 -10.76
C ALA A 155 -20.45 5.23 -11.49
N ALA A 156 -19.48 6.12 -11.21
CA ALA A 156 -19.35 7.44 -11.83
C ALA A 156 -18.68 7.44 -13.21
N ASP A 157 -17.91 6.39 -13.60
CA ASP A 157 -17.08 6.40 -14.81
C ASP A 157 -17.55 5.44 -15.92
N LYS A 158 -18.73 4.83 -15.79
CA LYS A 158 -19.24 3.86 -16.79
C LYS A 158 -19.61 4.47 -18.15
N ASP A 159 -19.72 5.79 -18.26
CA ASP A 159 -20.22 6.48 -19.46
C ASP A 159 -19.11 6.89 -20.46
N SER A 160 -17.82 6.79 -20.09
CA SER A 160 -16.71 7.29 -20.92
C SER A 160 -16.00 6.22 -21.76
N GLY A 161 -16.25 4.92 -21.54
CA GLY A 161 -15.54 3.84 -22.24
C GLY A 161 -14.03 3.78 -21.96
N GLU A 162 -13.55 4.54 -20.96
CA GLU A 162 -12.15 4.60 -20.54
C GLU A 162 -11.95 3.71 -19.31
N ASN A 163 -11.11 2.67 -19.41
CA ASN A 163 -10.67 1.89 -18.24
C ASN A 163 -9.70 2.74 -17.42
N LEU A 164 -10.23 3.46 -16.42
CA LEU A 164 -9.48 4.36 -15.54
C LEU A 164 -9.00 3.68 -14.25
N SER A 165 -9.05 2.35 -14.20
CA SER A 165 -8.51 1.57 -13.08
C SER A 165 -7.00 1.80 -12.94
N GLY A 166 -6.57 2.14 -11.72
CA GLY A 166 -5.18 2.48 -11.43
C GLY A 166 -5.01 3.54 -10.36
N PHE A 167 -3.80 4.12 -10.28
CA PHE A 167 -3.41 5.05 -9.23
C PHE A 167 -3.80 6.48 -9.58
N SER A 168 -4.81 7.02 -8.89
CA SER A 168 -5.28 8.38 -9.12
C SER A 168 -4.52 9.44 -8.32
N GLN A 169 -3.84 9.03 -7.26
CA GLN A 169 -2.98 9.88 -6.45
C GLN A 169 -1.84 9.04 -5.91
N ALA A 170 -0.63 9.60 -5.95
CA ALA A 170 0.52 9.06 -5.28
C ALA A 170 1.45 10.23 -4.93
N ASP A 171 1.93 10.24 -3.70
CA ASP A 171 2.84 11.24 -3.16
C ASP A 171 3.69 10.61 -2.05
N GLY A 172 4.80 11.25 -1.74
CA GLY A 172 5.71 10.85 -0.68
C GLY A 172 7.01 10.26 -1.19
N GLN A 173 7.83 9.83 -0.25
CA GLN A 173 9.23 9.53 -0.52
C GLN A 173 9.73 8.33 0.26
N LEU A 174 10.59 7.54 -0.37
CA LEU A 174 11.42 6.56 0.32
C LEU A 174 12.88 6.98 0.20
N THR A 175 13.66 6.84 1.26
CA THR A 175 15.10 7.07 1.25
C THR A 175 15.84 5.82 1.68
N TRP A 176 16.92 5.52 0.97
CA TRP A 176 17.81 4.44 1.31
C TRP A 176 19.26 4.91 1.20
N VAL A 177 20.04 4.68 2.25
CA VAL A 177 21.45 5.11 2.27
C VAL A 177 22.33 4.26 1.35
N GLY A 178 21.80 3.16 0.82
CA GLY A 178 22.50 2.26 -0.08
C GLY A 178 23.45 1.31 0.65
N GLY A 179 24.37 0.74 -0.11
CA GLY A 179 25.33 -0.26 0.34
C GLY A 179 25.59 -1.32 -0.73
N GLU A 180 26.45 -2.27 -0.41
CA GLU A 180 26.71 -3.42 -1.27
C GLU A 180 25.51 -4.38 -1.24
N VAL A 181 24.97 -4.71 -2.42
CA VAL A 181 23.88 -5.65 -2.61
C VAL A 181 24.41 -6.84 -3.41
N GLY A 182 24.31 -8.04 -2.84
CA GLY A 182 24.59 -9.29 -3.52
C GLY A 182 23.30 -9.91 -4.05
N TYR A 183 23.22 -10.22 -5.34
CA TYR A 183 22.06 -10.87 -5.95
C TYR A 183 22.45 -12.18 -6.64
N PRO A 184 21.71 -13.28 -6.42
CA PRO A 184 21.99 -14.56 -7.07
C PRO A 184 21.53 -14.54 -8.53
N SER A 185 22.39 -14.97 -9.44
CA SER A 185 22.08 -15.19 -10.85
C SER A 185 22.93 -16.32 -11.42
N GLY A 186 22.31 -17.28 -12.11
CA GLY A 186 23.02 -18.38 -12.76
C GLY A 186 23.90 -19.23 -11.82
N GLY A 187 23.51 -19.38 -10.56
CA GLY A 187 24.27 -20.14 -9.55
C GLY A 187 25.50 -19.41 -8.99
N LYS A 188 25.68 -18.13 -9.30
CA LYS A 188 26.70 -17.24 -8.72
C LYS A 188 26.03 -16.05 -8.05
N VAL A 189 26.70 -15.44 -7.08
CA VAL A 189 26.27 -14.17 -6.49
C VAL A 189 27.06 -13.05 -7.17
N PHE A 190 26.35 -12.09 -7.73
CA PHE A 190 26.91 -10.87 -8.28
C PHE A 190 26.70 -9.73 -7.31
N TYR A 191 27.61 -8.76 -7.29
CA TYR A 191 27.54 -7.62 -6.38
C TYR A 191 27.36 -6.32 -7.16
N ILE A 192 26.58 -5.42 -6.58
CA ILE A 192 26.42 -4.04 -7.03
C ILE A 192 26.47 -3.12 -5.80
N THR A 193 27.20 -2.00 -5.90
CA THR A 193 27.16 -0.99 -4.84
C THR A 193 26.04 -0.01 -5.14
N ILE A 194 24.92 -0.10 -4.42
CA ILE A 194 23.83 0.85 -4.59
C ILE A 194 24.20 2.16 -3.87
N PRO A 195 24.24 3.30 -4.57
CA PRO A 195 24.49 4.58 -3.91
C PRO A 195 23.29 4.97 -3.04
N ALA A 196 23.48 5.94 -2.16
CA ALA A 196 22.37 6.58 -1.48
C ALA A 196 21.36 7.11 -2.51
N LEU A 197 20.11 6.66 -2.36
CA LEU A 197 19.05 6.93 -3.30
C LEU A 197 17.76 7.36 -2.60
N ARG A 198 16.92 8.02 -3.39
CA ARG A 198 15.63 8.51 -3.00
C ARG A 198 14.63 8.12 -4.08
N ALA A 199 13.53 7.53 -3.65
CA ALA A 199 12.41 7.17 -4.50
C ALA A 199 11.29 8.17 -4.25
N GLU A 200 10.83 8.84 -5.30
CA GLU A 200 9.73 9.81 -5.25
C GLU A 200 8.51 9.23 -5.95
N LEU A 201 7.37 9.24 -5.26
CA LEU A 201 6.14 8.62 -5.75
C LEU A 201 5.26 9.70 -6.37
N SER A 202 4.73 9.42 -7.55
CA SER A 202 3.78 10.28 -8.25
C SER A 202 2.75 9.44 -9.00
N ALA A 203 1.57 10.00 -9.21
CA ALA A 203 0.56 9.40 -10.08
C ALA A 203 0.67 10.04 -11.46
N GLU A 204 0.82 9.21 -12.49
CA GLU A 204 0.89 9.65 -13.88
C GLU A 204 -0.25 9.06 -14.70
N GLN A 205 -0.70 9.78 -15.72
CA GLN A 205 -1.65 9.26 -16.70
C GLN A 205 -0.97 9.15 -18.07
N LYS A 206 -0.84 7.93 -18.58
CA LYS A 206 -0.19 7.65 -19.87
C LYS A 206 -1.00 6.64 -20.66
N ASN A 207 -1.28 6.94 -21.93
CA ASN A 207 -2.09 6.09 -22.82
C ASN A 207 -3.42 5.65 -22.16
N ASN A 208 -4.07 6.61 -21.48
CA ASN A 208 -5.31 6.39 -20.74
C ASN A 208 -5.23 5.40 -19.56
N LYS A 209 -4.02 5.07 -19.09
CA LYS A 209 -3.79 4.28 -17.88
C LYS A 209 -3.30 5.19 -16.76
N LYS A 210 -3.86 5.01 -15.57
CA LYS A 210 -3.40 5.65 -14.33
C LYS A 210 -2.29 4.80 -13.70
N LEU A 211 -1.07 5.29 -13.76
CA LEU A 211 0.15 4.59 -13.34
C LEU A 211 0.66 5.16 -12.02
N LEU A 212 1.20 4.31 -11.16
CA LEU A 212 2.10 4.75 -10.11
C LEU A 212 3.49 4.87 -10.73
N HIS A 213 4.07 6.06 -10.67
CA HIS A 213 5.46 6.31 -11.04
C HIS A 213 6.30 6.44 -9.78
N ILE A 214 7.46 5.77 -9.79
CA ILE A 214 8.47 5.81 -8.74
C ILE A 214 9.77 6.24 -9.40
N ASN A 215 10.11 7.51 -9.24
CA ASN A 215 11.35 8.08 -9.77
C ASN A 215 12.49 7.79 -8.80
N LEU A 216 13.56 7.14 -9.27
CA LEU A 216 14.76 6.89 -8.47
C LEU A 216 15.83 7.93 -8.79
N VAL A 217 16.28 8.66 -7.77
CA VAL A 217 17.35 9.65 -7.88
C VAL A 217 18.42 9.44 -6.82
N ASN A 218 19.64 9.88 -7.09
CA ASN A 218 20.69 9.94 -6.08
C ASN A 218 20.61 11.23 -5.23
N ASN A 219 21.53 11.41 -4.30
CA ASN A 219 21.62 12.62 -3.45
C ASN A 219 21.91 13.93 -4.21
N GLN A 220 22.18 13.88 -5.51
CA GLN A 220 22.43 15.03 -6.39
C GLN A 220 21.28 15.24 -7.40
N ASP A 221 20.12 14.63 -7.15
CA ASP A 221 18.93 14.65 -8.00
C ASP A 221 19.20 14.14 -9.43
N LYS A 222 20.17 13.23 -9.55
CA LYS A 222 20.50 12.57 -10.80
C LYS A 222 19.76 11.25 -10.91
N ARG A 223 19.15 11.02 -12.07
CA ARG A 223 18.29 9.87 -12.35
C ARG A 223 19.05 8.54 -12.29
N LEU A 224 18.57 7.61 -11.49
CA LEU A 224 19.06 6.23 -11.38
C LEU A 224 18.15 5.24 -12.09
N GLY A 225 16.87 5.58 -12.25
CA GLY A 225 15.89 4.75 -12.92
C GLY A 225 14.47 5.18 -12.62
N ASP A 226 13.52 4.44 -13.18
CA ASP A 226 12.10 4.62 -12.96
C ASP A 226 11.44 3.25 -12.80
N LEU A 227 10.44 3.20 -11.92
CA LEU A 227 9.53 2.07 -11.83
C LEU A 227 8.11 2.58 -12.11
N TYR A 228 7.37 1.84 -12.91
CA TYR A 228 5.96 2.09 -13.15
C TYR A 228 5.13 0.88 -12.73
N ILE A 229 4.02 1.13 -12.05
CA ILE A 229 3.02 0.11 -11.75
C ILE A 229 1.71 0.50 -12.41
N ASP A 230 1.23 -0.34 -13.32
CA ASP A 230 -0.05 -0.11 -14.00
C ASP A 230 -1.27 -0.65 -13.23
N GLY A 231 -2.47 -0.34 -13.72
CA GLY A 231 -3.73 -0.84 -13.18
C GLY A 231 -3.86 -2.36 -13.18
N ASP A 232 -3.07 -3.05 -14.00
CA ASP A 232 -3.04 -4.51 -14.16
C ASP A 232 -1.99 -5.19 -13.24
N ASN A 233 -1.37 -4.43 -12.32
CA ASN A 233 -0.30 -4.89 -11.42
C ASN A 233 0.98 -5.36 -12.14
N MET A 234 1.24 -4.85 -13.34
CA MET A 234 2.53 -5.02 -14.00
C MET A 234 3.51 -3.97 -13.51
N LEU A 235 4.70 -4.42 -13.15
CA LEU A 235 5.85 -3.59 -12.81
C LEU A 235 6.75 -3.46 -14.04
N ASP A 236 6.87 -2.24 -14.54
CA ASP A 236 7.89 -1.85 -15.50
C ASP A 236 9.06 -1.23 -14.75
N VAL A 237 10.27 -1.76 -14.94
CA VAL A 237 11.51 -1.26 -14.32
C VAL A 237 12.43 -0.78 -15.43
N SER A 238 12.98 0.42 -15.28
CA SER A 238 13.92 1.04 -16.21
C SER A 238 15.11 1.58 -15.44
N LEU A 239 16.30 1.02 -15.64
CA LEU A 239 17.51 1.39 -14.91
C LEU A 239 18.50 2.12 -15.83
N THR A 240 19.09 3.20 -15.33
CA THR A 240 20.01 4.03 -16.11
C THR A 240 21.43 3.48 -16.10
N GLN A 241 22.22 3.88 -17.10
CA GLN A 241 23.66 3.64 -17.17
C GLN A 241 24.34 4.03 -15.85
N ARG A 242 23.99 5.19 -15.28
CA ARG A 242 24.56 5.70 -14.03
C ARG A 242 24.44 4.72 -12.86
N LEU A 243 23.30 4.04 -12.74
CA LEU A 243 23.12 3.05 -11.68
C LEU A 243 24.00 1.82 -11.94
N LEU A 244 24.02 1.34 -13.17
CA LEU A 244 24.74 0.11 -13.54
C LEU A 244 26.27 0.27 -13.51
N GLU A 245 26.80 1.49 -13.67
CA GLU A 245 28.24 1.76 -13.49
C GLU A 245 28.75 1.44 -12.07
N ASN A 246 27.86 1.28 -11.09
CA ASN A 246 28.25 0.81 -9.75
C ASN A 246 28.38 -0.72 -9.64
N MET A 247 28.17 -1.45 -10.74
CA MET A 247 28.44 -2.87 -10.82
C MET A 247 29.88 -3.10 -11.31
N PRO A 248 30.72 -3.88 -10.60
CA PRO A 248 32.15 -4.02 -10.93
C PRO A 248 32.43 -4.53 -12.35
N GLU A 249 31.57 -5.40 -12.88
CA GLU A 249 31.75 -6.04 -14.18
C GLU A 249 31.13 -5.24 -15.34
N TYR A 250 30.35 -4.21 -15.05
CA TYR A 250 29.62 -3.46 -16.06
C TYR A 250 30.48 -2.37 -16.71
N LYS A 251 30.57 -2.39 -18.03
CA LYS A 251 31.27 -1.38 -18.85
C LYS A 251 30.36 -0.87 -19.96
N GLY A 252 29.40 -0.01 -19.61
CA GLY A 252 28.56 0.65 -20.61
C GLY A 252 29.24 1.88 -21.21
N GLN A 253 28.78 2.30 -22.39
CA GLN A 253 29.24 3.50 -23.11
C GLN A 253 28.11 4.50 -23.36
N ALA A 254 26.91 4.22 -22.86
CA ALA A 254 25.77 5.11 -23.02
C ALA A 254 25.95 6.37 -22.15
N PRO A 255 25.26 7.47 -22.47
CA PRO A 255 25.15 8.59 -21.55
C PRO A 255 24.56 8.15 -20.20
N GLN A 256 24.99 8.78 -19.11
CA GLN A 256 24.64 8.36 -17.74
C GLN A 256 23.13 8.28 -17.46
N ASP A 257 22.33 9.18 -18.04
CA ASP A 257 20.87 9.22 -17.86
C ASP A 257 20.10 8.26 -18.77
N THR A 258 20.77 7.55 -19.67
CA THR A 258 20.13 6.67 -20.64
C THR A 258 19.70 5.35 -19.97
N PRO A 259 18.43 4.93 -20.11
CA PRO A 259 18.01 3.59 -19.72
C PRO A 259 18.73 2.54 -20.54
N VAL A 260 19.34 1.57 -19.86
CA VAL A 260 20.13 0.49 -20.48
C VAL A 260 19.57 -0.89 -20.15
N VAL A 261 18.80 -1.01 -19.07
CA VAL A 261 18.05 -2.20 -18.71
C VAL A 261 16.59 -1.83 -18.53
N SER A 262 15.70 -2.59 -19.18
CA SER A 262 14.25 -2.46 -19.04
C SER A 262 13.61 -3.83 -18.93
N VAL A 263 12.76 -4.03 -17.91
CA VAL A 263 12.09 -5.29 -17.62
C VAL A 263 10.64 -5.01 -17.25
N ARG A 264 9.72 -5.82 -17.77
CA ARG A 264 8.31 -5.83 -17.37
C ARG A 264 7.95 -7.17 -16.73
N GLN A 265 7.43 -7.15 -15.51
CA GLN A 265 7.03 -8.36 -14.80
C GLN A 265 5.77 -8.14 -13.96
N PRO A 266 4.91 -9.16 -13.78
CA PRO A 266 3.80 -9.06 -12.83
C PRO A 266 4.32 -9.03 -11.38
N LEU A 267 3.74 -8.18 -10.54
CA LEU A 267 4.14 -8.05 -9.12
C LEU A 267 3.86 -9.31 -8.28
N MET A 268 2.96 -10.20 -8.72
CA MET A 268 2.40 -11.28 -7.90
C MET A 268 2.91 -12.70 -8.23
N ASN A 269 3.95 -12.87 -9.04
CA ASN A 269 4.48 -14.21 -9.33
C ASN A 269 5.27 -14.87 -8.16
N GLY A 270 5.33 -14.24 -6.98
CA GLY A 270 6.00 -14.78 -5.77
C GLY A 270 5.09 -15.35 -4.67
N LEU A 271 3.78 -15.09 -4.72
CA LEU A 271 2.78 -15.65 -3.78
C LEU A 271 1.83 -16.60 -4.53
N GLY A 272 2.39 -17.39 -5.44
CA GLY A 272 1.63 -18.40 -6.16
C GLY A 272 0.99 -19.37 -5.18
N ALA A 273 -0.34 -19.28 -5.07
CA ALA A 273 -1.15 -20.40 -4.63
C ALA A 273 -0.75 -21.63 -5.45
N ARG A 274 -0.11 -22.58 -4.78
CA ARG A 274 -0.19 -23.99 -5.14
C ARG A 274 -1.26 -24.62 -4.28
#